data_AF-A0A256GPJ5-F1
#
_entry.id   AF-A0A256GPJ5-F1
#
_cell.length_a   1.000
_cell.length_b   1.000
_cell.length_c   1.000
_cell.angle_alpha   90.00
_cell.angle_beta   90.00
_cell.angle_gamma   90.00
#
_symmetry.space_group_name_H-M   'P 1'
#
loop_
_entity.id
_entity.type
_entity.pdbx_description
1 polymer ?
#
loop_
_entity_poly.entity_id
_entity_poly.type
_entity_poly.pdbx_seq_one_letter_code
_entity_poly.pdbx_strand_id
1 'polypeptide(L)'
;MPKFVVRKGHDAFVYYETVVEADTSEEARSLAKSVHYDGEWLATGDVQEFDDYEIDEHSGVRLLEPRETVEAFHTITVTARERDAVLAGLSTLQLALINGPLDPVFTGDLTNNGAHAGLELHEIDELYRRFKV
;
A
#
# COMPACT_ATOMS: atom_id res chain seq x y z
N MET A 1 -2.29 23.42 3.15
CA MET A 1 -3.42 22.98 2.29
C MET A 1 -3.71 21.53 2.61
N PRO A 2 -4.98 21.08 2.57
CA PRO A 2 -5.30 19.67 2.77
C PRO A 2 -4.62 18.77 1.72
N LYS A 3 -4.35 17.52 2.11
CA LYS A 3 -3.82 16.48 1.22
C LYS A 3 -4.92 15.51 0.87
N PHE A 4 -5.06 15.22 -0.41
CA PHE A 4 -6.02 14.27 -0.94
C PHE A 4 -5.28 13.08 -1.55
N VAL A 5 -5.76 11.88 -1.29
CA VAL A 5 -5.41 10.70 -2.08
C VAL A 5 -6.32 10.69 -3.29
N VAL A 6 -5.74 10.62 -4.48
CA VAL A 6 -6.45 10.46 -5.74
C VAL A 6 -6.12 9.09 -6.31
N ARG A 7 -7.15 8.27 -6.52
CA ARG A 7 -7.06 6.91 -7.06
C ARG A 7 -7.59 6.88 -8.50
N LYS A 8 -6.83 6.26 -9.39
CA LYS A 8 -7.13 6.18 -10.82
C LYS A 8 -6.81 4.78 -11.35
N GLY A 9 -7.70 4.22 -12.17
CA GLY A 9 -7.39 3.04 -12.98
C GLY A 9 -6.55 3.39 -14.21
N HIS A 10 -5.55 2.57 -14.53
CA HIS A 10 -4.82 2.64 -15.80
C HIS A 10 -4.68 1.23 -16.41
N ASP A 11 -5.02 1.10 -17.69
CA ASP A 11 -4.95 -0.15 -18.47
C ASP A 11 -5.60 -1.37 -17.80
N ALA A 12 -6.95 -1.43 -17.82
CA ALA A 12 -7.83 -2.58 -17.58
C ALA A 12 -7.62 -3.46 -16.31
N PHE A 13 -6.58 -3.24 -15.49
CA PHE A 13 -6.21 -4.19 -14.45
C PHE A 13 -5.45 -3.58 -13.26
N VAL A 14 -5.05 -2.30 -13.26
CA VAL A 14 -4.24 -1.77 -12.14
C VAL A 14 -4.71 -0.40 -11.69
N TYR A 15 -4.93 -0.26 -10.38
CA TYR A 15 -5.15 1.03 -9.74
C TYR A 15 -3.85 1.68 -9.32
N TYR A 16 -3.81 2.99 -9.44
CA TYR A 16 -2.73 3.85 -8.99
C TYR A 16 -3.29 4.93 -8.06
N GLU A 17 -2.48 5.33 -7.09
CA GLU A 17 -2.77 6.44 -6.18
C GLU A 17 -1.69 7.51 -6.26
N THR A 18 -2.09 8.74 -5.98
CA THR A 18 -1.18 9.86 -5.78
C THR A 18 -1.70 10.79 -4.70
N VAL A 19 -0.80 11.56 -4.08
CA VAL A 19 -1.15 12.59 -3.08
C VAL A 19 -1.13 13.96 -3.74
N VAL A 20 -2.24 14.68 -3.64
CA VAL A 20 -2.42 16.04 -4.17
C VAL A 20 -2.68 17.01 -3.02
N GLU A 21 -1.93 18.11 -2.97
CA GLU A 21 -2.26 19.26 -2.12
C GLU A 21 -3.23 20.18 -2.86
N ALA A 22 -4.44 20.38 -2.30
CA ALA A 22 -5.49 21.20 -2.88
C ALA A 22 -6.40 21.73 -1.77
N ASP A 23 -7.24 22.74 -2.03
CA ASP A 23 -8.19 23.25 -1.05
C ASP A 23 -9.47 22.41 -0.98
N THR A 24 -9.84 21.73 -2.08
CA THR A 24 -11.03 20.87 -2.17
C THR A 24 -10.76 19.55 -2.88
N SER A 25 -11.62 18.55 -2.67
CA SER A 25 -11.56 17.28 -3.39
C SER A 25 -11.80 17.44 -4.89
N GLU A 26 -12.64 18.40 -5.30
CA GLU A 26 -12.89 18.75 -6.70
C GLU A 26 -11.65 19.34 -7.36
N GLU A 27 -10.94 20.22 -6.65
CA GLU A 27 -9.66 20.77 -7.11
C GLU A 27 -8.59 19.68 -7.20
N ALA A 28 -8.47 18.83 -6.18
CA ALA A 28 -7.54 17.68 -6.22
C ALA A 28 -7.82 16.77 -7.42
N ARG A 29 -9.10 16.48 -7.70
CA ARG A 29 -9.51 15.70 -8.88
C ARG A 29 -9.12 16.39 -10.19
N SER A 30 -9.35 17.70 -10.28
CA SER A 30 -9.02 18.50 -11.46
C SER A 30 -7.51 18.53 -11.71
N LEU A 31 -6.71 18.73 -10.65
CA LEU A 31 -5.26 18.71 -10.70
C LEU A 31 -4.73 17.35 -11.16
N ALA A 32 -5.21 16.26 -10.58
CA ALA A 32 -4.77 14.91 -10.96
C ALA A 32 -5.17 14.49 -12.39
N LYS A 33 -6.23 15.08 -12.95
CA LYS A 33 -6.62 14.89 -14.37
C LYS A 33 -5.86 15.78 -15.34
N SER A 34 -5.13 16.79 -14.85
CA SER A 34 -4.41 17.73 -15.70
C SER A 34 -3.30 17.02 -16.48
N VAL A 35 -3.17 17.34 -17.76
CA VAL A 35 -2.03 16.89 -18.59
C VAL A 35 -0.69 17.44 -18.11
N HIS A 36 -0.73 18.45 -17.23
CA HIS A 36 0.45 19.05 -16.61
C HIS A 36 0.72 18.52 -15.20
N TYR A 37 -0.03 17.52 -14.74
CA TYR A 37 0.23 16.89 -13.46
C TYR A 37 1.53 16.07 -13.53
N ASP A 38 2.49 16.43 -12.69
CA ASP A 38 3.83 15.85 -12.62
C ASP A 38 4.07 15.04 -11.34
N GLY A 39 3.03 14.84 -10.52
CA GLY A 39 3.11 14.02 -9.31
C GLY A 39 3.29 12.53 -9.61
N GLU A 40 3.92 11.83 -8.68
CA GLU A 40 4.22 10.40 -8.78
C GLU A 40 2.95 9.55 -8.55
N TRP A 41 2.70 8.62 -9.46
CA TRP A 41 1.62 7.64 -9.34
C TRP A 41 2.16 6.31 -8.83
N LEU A 42 1.59 5.82 -7.73
CA LEU A 42 1.98 4.60 -7.04
C LEU A 42 0.94 3.51 -7.32
N ALA A 43 1.35 2.36 -7.87
CA ALA A 43 0.43 1.24 -8.04
C ALA A 43 -0.08 0.77 -6.67
N THR A 44 -1.36 0.39 -6.55
CA THR A 44 -1.95 -0.11 -5.28
C THR A 44 -1.97 -1.63 -5.19
N GLY A 45 -1.60 -2.34 -6.27
CA GLY A 45 -1.73 -3.80 -6.36
C GLY A 45 -3.16 -4.31 -6.51
N ASP A 46 -4.17 -3.44 -6.45
CA ASP A 46 -5.56 -3.81 -6.71
C ASP A 46 -5.81 -3.99 -8.21
N VAL A 47 -6.55 -5.04 -8.53
CA VAL A 47 -6.96 -5.42 -9.88
C VAL A 47 -8.49 -5.52 -9.92
N GLN A 48 -9.14 -4.89 -10.90
CA GLN A 48 -10.58 -5.05 -11.14
C GLN A 48 -10.83 -5.47 -12.58
N GLU A 49 -11.74 -6.42 -12.76
CA GLU A 49 -12.09 -7.02 -14.04
C GLU A 49 -13.18 -6.22 -14.77
N PHE A 50 -13.08 -4.89 -14.85
CA PHE A 50 -14.06 -4.05 -15.57
C PHE A 50 -13.44 -2.76 -16.12
N ASP A 51 -13.99 -2.28 -17.24
CA ASP A 51 -13.62 -1.09 -18.01
C ASP A 51 -14.00 0.25 -17.31
N ASP A 52 -13.75 0.39 -16.00
CA ASP A 52 -13.91 1.69 -15.33
C ASP A 52 -12.67 2.56 -15.61
N TYR A 53 -12.62 3.12 -16.82
CA TYR A 53 -11.57 4.05 -17.24
C TYR A 53 -11.83 5.46 -16.70
N GLU A 54 -11.70 5.67 -15.39
CA GLU A 54 -11.59 7.01 -14.81
C GLU A 54 -11.06 6.97 -13.37
N ILE A 55 -10.84 8.14 -12.77
CA ILE A 55 -10.77 8.28 -11.31
C ILE A 55 -12.01 7.62 -10.72
N ASP A 56 -11.80 6.61 -9.87
CA ASP A 56 -12.82 5.68 -9.36
C ASP A 56 -14.11 6.42 -8.94
N GLU A 57 -15.26 5.97 -9.47
CA GLU A 57 -16.53 6.68 -9.32
C GLU A 57 -17.03 6.73 -7.87
N HIS A 58 -16.63 5.74 -7.06
CA HIS A 58 -17.11 5.60 -5.67
C HIS A 58 -16.15 6.17 -4.62
N SER A 59 -14.84 6.08 -4.84
CA SER A 59 -13.81 6.38 -3.84
C SER A 59 -12.57 7.09 -4.42
N GLY A 60 -12.63 7.53 -5.68
CA GLY A 60 -11.45 8.00 -6.42
C GLY A 60 -10.75 9.25 -5.87
N VAL A 61 -11.36 9.99 -4.95
CA VAL A 61 -10.69 11.08 -4.22
C VAL A 61 -11.18 11.15 -2.78
N ARG A 62 -10.26 11.16 -1.82
CA ARG A 62 -10.57 11.40 -0.41
C ARG A 62 -9.47 12.15 0.32
N LEU A 63 -9.81 12.77 1.46
CA LEU A 63 -8.81 13.39 2.32
C LEU A 63 -7.89 12.31 2.90
N LEU A 64 -6.58 12.58 2.87
CA LEU A 64 -5.57 11.75 3.53
C LEU A 64 -5.72 11.89 5.04
N GLU A 65 -5.90 10.78 5.74
CA GLU A 65 -6.08 10.80 7.19
C GLU A 65 -4.79 11.20 7.92
N PRO A 66 -4.88 11.74 9.15
CA PRO A 66 -3.69 12.00 9.95
C PRO A 66 -2.87 10.71 10.14
N ARG A 67 -1.60 10.76 9.70
CA ARG A 67 -0.62 9.64 9.68
C ARG A 67 -0.77 8.64 8.54
N GLU A 68 -1.72 8.83 7.65
CA GLU A 68 -1.81 8.00 6.47
C GLU A 68 -0.68 8.34 5.49
N THR A 69 -0.06 7.31 4.92
CA THR A 69 0.98 7.44 3.90
C THR A 69 0.67 6.46 2.76
N VAL A 70 0.95 6.86 1.53
CA VAL A 70 0.82 5.97 0.37
C VAL A 70 2.16 5.28 0.19
N GLU A 71 2.19 3.96 0.31
CA GLU A 71 3.39 3.16 0.11
C GLU A 71 3.50 2.72 -1.35
N ALA A 72 4.72 2.77 -1.89
CA ALA A 72 4.98 2.31 -3.24
C ALA A 72 4.93 0.77 -3.29
N PHE A 73 4.15 0.22 -4.21
CA PHE A 73 4.22 -1.20 -4.50
C PHE A 73 5.47 -1.52 -5.32
N HIS A 74 6.28 -2.43 -4.81
CA HIS A 74 7.48 -2.92 -5.49
C HIS A 74 7.36 -4.42 -5.77
N THR A 75 7.60 -4.83 -7.01
CA THR A 75 7.77 -6.25 -7.34
C THR A 75 9.20 -6.66 -7.08
N ILE A 76 9.39 -7.64 -6.19
CA ILE A 76 10.70 -8.22 -5.89
C ILE A 76 10.72 -9.66 -6.43
N THR A 77 11.67 -9.96 -7.31
CA THR A 77 11.90 -11.35 -7.75
C THR A 77 12.77 -12.05 -6.73
N VAL A 78 12.35 -13.24 -6.29
CA VAL A 78 13.09 -14.07 -5.33
C VAL A 78 13.35 -15.45 -5.90
N THR A 79 14.50 -16.03 -5.56
CA THR A 79 14.80 -17.44 -5.78
C THR A 79 14.01 -18.31 -4.80
N ALA A 80 13.89 -19.62 -5.08
CA ALA A 80 13.27 -20.57 -4.15
C ALA A 80 13.93 -20.54 -2.75
N ARG A 81 15.25 -20.38 -2.69
CA ARG A 81 15.99 -20.30 -1.42
C ARG A 81 15.65 -19.04 -0.63
N GLU A 82 15.53 -17.90 -1.30
CA GLU A 82 15.16 -16.63 -0.66
C GLU A 82 13.71 -16.66 -0.20
N ARG A 83 12.79 -17.21 -1.02
CA ARG A 83 11.40 -17.46 -0.63
C ARG A 83 11.30 -18.32 0.62
N ASP A 84 12.05 -19.42 0.69
CA ASP A 84 12.05 -20.30 1.86
C ASP A 84 12.59 -19.58 3.12
N ALA A 85 13.57 -18.67 2.95
CA ALA A 85 14.07 -17.82 4.04
C ALA A 85 13.01 -16.80 4.50
N VAL A 86 12.27 -16.19 3.57
CA VAL A 86 11.14 -15.29 3.89
C VAL A 86 10.07 -16.06 4.67
N LEU A 87 9.67 -17.25 4.22
CA LEU A 87 8.69 -18.10 4.91
C LEU A 87 9.15 -18.44 6.35
N ALA A 88 10.42 -18.78 6.53
CA ALA A 88 10.97 -19.03 7.87
C ALA A 88 10.97 -17.77 8.76
N GLY A 89 11.26 -16.60 8.17
CA GLY A 89 11.18 -15.30 8.84
C GLY A 89 9.77 -14.96 9.30
N LEU A 90 8.76 -15.16 8.45
CA LEU A 90 7.35 -14.94 8.79
C LEU A 90 6.89 -15.85 9.94
N SER A 91 7.22 -17.14 9.90
CA SER A 91 6.90 -18.05 11.01
C SER A 91 7.60 -17.66 12.32
N THR A 92 8.85 -17.18 12.23
CA THR A 92 9.59 -16.68 13.40
C THR A 92 8.94 -15.42 13.97
N LEU A 93 8.50 -14.50 13.10
CA LEU A 93 7.79 -13.29 13.51
C LEU A 93 6.48 -13.62 14.23
N GLN A 94 5.70 -14.57 13.72
CA GLN A 94 4.47 -15.03 14.39
C GLN A 94 4.75 -15.57 15.79
N LEU A 95 5.76 -16.44 15.92
CA LEU A 95 6.16 -16.96 17.22
C LEU A 95 6.61 -15.84 18.17
N ALA A 96 7.37 -14.87 17.68
CA ALA A 96 7.81 -13.75 18.51
C ALA A 96 6.63 -12.91 19.03
N LEU A 97 5.69 -12.56 18.16
CA LEU A 97 4.48 -11.81 18.52
C LEU A 97 3.58 -12.55 19.51
N ILE A 98 3.49 -13.89 19.41
CA ILE A 98 2.74 -14.71 20.38
C ILE A 98 3.40 -14.70 21.77
N ASN A 99 4.73 -14.65 21.82
CA ASN A 99 5.49 -14.81 23.06
C ASN A 99 5.73 -13.50 23.82
N GLY A 100 5.39 -12.34 23.25
CA GLY A 100 5.47 -11.06 23.94
C GLY A 100 5.82 -9.89 23.02
N PRO A 101 6.09 -8.71 23.60
CA PRO A 101 6.48 -7.54 22.83
C PRO A 101 7.83 -7.77 22.14
N LEU A 102 7.92 -7.32 20.88
CA LEU A 102 9.17 -7.32 20.14
C LEU A 102 10.16 -6.30 20.71
N ASP A 103 11.45 -6.55 20.52
CA ASP A 103 12.46 -5.52 20.75
C ASP A 103 12.14 -4.27 19.90
N PRO A 104 12.36 -3.05 20.41
CA PRO A 104 12.08 -1.82 19.68
C PRO A 104 12.72 -1.75 18.29
N VAL A 105 13.90 -2.37 18.09
CA VAL A 105 14.56 -2.40 16.78
C VAL A 105 13.69 -3.15 15.76
N PHE A 106 13.20 -4.33 16.11
CA PHE A 106 12.32 -5.11 15.22
C PHE A 106 10.94 -4.48 15.06
N THR A 107 10.45 -3.80 16.10
CA THR A 107 9.20 -3.02 16.01
C THR A 107 9.34 -1.87 15.00
N GLY A 108 10.50 -1.21 14.97
CA GLY A 108 10.79 -0.16 13.99
C GLY A 108 10.72 -0.67 12.56
N ASP A 109 11.35 -1.81 12.26
CA ASP A 109 11.31 -2.41 10.93
C ASP A 109 9.88 -2.86 10.55
N LEU A 110 9.15 -3.50 11.47
CA LEU A 110 7.79 -3.99 11.22
C LEU A 110 6.77 -2.88 10.96
N THR A 111 7.00 -1.69 11.53
CA THR A 111 6.07 -0.55 11.44
C THR A 111 6.57 0.56 10.52
N ASN A 112 7.72 0.35 9.86
CA ASN A 112 8.45 1.38 9.13
C ASN A 112 8.60 2.67 9.97
N ASN A 113 9.19 2.52 11.16
CA ASN A 113 9.36 3.56 12.18
C ASN A 113 8.05 4.26 12.59
N GLY A 114 6.94 3.51 12.64
CA GLY A 114 5.62 4.01 13.02
C GLY A 114 4.83 4.65 11.88
N ALA A 115 5.22 4.43 10.62
CA ALA A 115 4.42 4.84 9.46
C ALA A 115 3.13 4.02 9.32
N HIS A 116 3.13 2.76 9.77
CA HIS A 116 1.94 1.90 9.82
C HIS A 116 1.91 1.03 11.09
N ALA A 117 0.80 0.33 11.32
CA ALA A 117 0.59 -0.48 12.54
C ALA A 117 1.35 -1.82 12.56
N GLY A 118 2.07 -2.15 11.47
CA GLY A 118 2.60 -3.49 11.23
C GLY A 118 1.54 -4.45 10.67
N LEU A 119 1.72 -5.74 10.92
CA LEU A 119 0.78 -6.80 10.52
C LEU A 119 0.28 -7.56 11.75
N GLU A 120 -1.01 -7.81 11.79
CA GLU A 120 -1.66 -8.71 12.73
C GLU A 120 -1.35 -10.19 12.38
N LEU A 121 -1.50 -11.08 13.36
CA LEU A 121 -1.16 -12.51 13.19
C LEU A 121 -1.84 -13.16 11.98
N HIS A 122 -3.11 -12.82 11.74
CA HIS A 122 -3.90 -13.35 10.62
C HIS A 122 -3.41 -12.83 9.26
N GLU A 123 -2.91 -11.60 9.19
CA GLU A 123 -2.35 -11.00 7.97
C GLU A 123 -1.00 -11.63 7.63
N ILE A 124 -0.21 -11.98 8.66
CA ILE A 124 1.04 -12.74 8.47
C ILE A 124 0.75 -14.15 7.95
N ASP A 125 -0.32 -14.81 8.41
CA ASP A 125 -0.75 -16.12 7.88
C ASP A 125 -1.16 -16.03 6.40
N GLU A 126 -1.80 -14.94 5.99
CA GLU A 126 -2.16 -14.70 4.59
C GLU A 126 -0.93 -14.41 3.74
N LEU A 127 0.01 -13.60 4.24
CA LEU A 127 1.28 -13.36 3.56
C LEU A 127 2.09 -14.65 3.39
N TYR A 128 2.17 -15.48 4.42
CA TYR A 128 2.83 -16.79 4.36
C TYR A 128 2.20 -17.68 3.28
N ARG A 129 0.87 -17.73 3.20
CA ARG A 129 0.15 -18.48 2.15
C ARG A 129 0.48 -17.97 0.75
N ARG A 130 0.56 -16.66 0.53
CA ARG A 130 0.94 -16.05 -0.76
C ARG A 130 2.34 -16.44 -1.21
N PHE A 131 3.32 -16.49 -0.29
CA PHE A 131 4.70 -16.89 -0.61
C PHE A 131 4.91 -18.39 -0.80
N LYS A 132 3.96 -19.24 -0.36
CA LYS A 132 4.11 -20.71 -0.46
C LYS A 132 3.67 -21.28 -1.80
N VAL A 133 2.90 -20.52 -2.59
CA VAL A 133 2.46 -20.86 -3.96
C VAL A 133 3.67 -20.95 -4.88
#